data_AF-A0A6D2K681-F1
#
_entry.id   AF-A0A6D2K681-F1
#
_cell.length_a   1.000
_cell.length_b   1.000
_cell.length_c   1.000
_cell.angle_alpha   90.00
_cell.angle_beta   90.00
_cell.angle_gamma   90.00
#
_symmetry.space_group_name_H-M   'P 1'
#
loop_
_entity.id
_entity.type
_entity.pdbx_description
1 polymer ?
#
loop_
_entity_poly.entity_id
_entity_poly.type
_entity_poly.pdbx_seq_one_letter_code
_entity_poly.pdbx_strand_id
1 'polypeptide(L)'
;MKKWKRWVSRIKHCGGLPLAVKVLGGLLAAQYTLREWKRIYENIRSHIVGGTSFNDRNIISVYHVLYLSFEELPVYLKHCFLYLAHFPEDYSIDVGELSYYWAAEGISRPRYYDGATIREVADAYMEELVRRNMVIAERNFRTSIFETCHLHDMMREVCVLKAEEENFVQIVDASTITSTANSQSISRRLVLHSPDVSINLKRYIKNPKLRSFFLIEQFKRCHWLASGLGFGRLMRILDLSYVEFMGSKLSSNIGELIHLRYLSLYQAHVTHLPSSMKNLKSLLYLNLDVSEIMRPPTSVMMTSPPIHMSDFLKELRELRYLTLPCKIQDGTKLELGNLINLERLGNFSTQHSSVTDLQNMTRLRGLSIIFNSQECTLETLASSLSQLRHLENFNFR
;
A
#
# COMPACT_ATOMS: atom_id res chain seq x y z
N MET A 1 -24.01 -2.63 -41.66
CA MET A 1 -24.25 -4.06 -41.37
C MET A 1 -22.98 -4.90 -41.09
N LYS A 2 -21.90 -4.85 -41.89
CA LYS A 2 -20.68 -5.67 -41.67
C LYS A 2 -19.91 -5.38 -40.36
N LYS A 3 -19.86 -4.12 -39.90
CA LYS A 3 -19.24 -3.76 -38.60
C LYS A 3 -20.00 -4.36 -37.41
N TRP A 4 -21.33 -4.39 -37.46
CA TRP A 4 -22.20 -4.93 -36.41
C TRP A 4 -22.07 -6.45 -36.25
N LYS A 5 -22.06 -7.20 -37.36
CA LYS A 5 -21.82 -8.66 -37.32
C LYS A 5 -20.46 -9.05 -36.72
N ARG A 6 -19.42 -8.21 -36.94
CA ARG A 6 -18.09 -8.38 -36.32
C ARG A 6 -18.08 -8.11 -34.82
N TRP A 7 -18.89 -7.17 -34.34
CA TRP A 7 -19.06 -6.93 -32.91
C TRP A 7 -19.78 -8.08 -32.21
N VAL A 8 -20.88 -8.56 -32.81
CA VAL A 8 -21.64 -9.70 -32.29
C VAL A 8 -20.78 -10.97 -32.23
N SER A 9 -19.90 -11.22 -33.20
CA SER A 9 -18.98 -12.37 -33.12
C SER A 9 -17.91 -12.23 -32.03
N ARG A 10 -17.52 -11.01 -31.66
CA ARG A 10 -16.50 -10.74 -30.63
C ARG A 10 -17.01 -11.00 -29.22
N ILE A 11 -18.26 -10.63 -28.95
CA ILE A 11 -18.92 -10.81 -27.63
C ILE A 11 -19.17 -12.29 -27.32
N LYS A 12 -19.27 -13.16 -28.33
CA LYS A 12 -19.42 -14.61 -28.12
C LYS A 12 -18.28 -15.22 -27.30
N HIS A 13 -17.09 -14.63 -27.35
CA HIS A 13 -15.91 -15.08 -26.60
C HIS A 13 -15.93 -14.68 -25.12
N CYS A 14 -16.90 -13.86 -24.70
CA CYS A 14 -17.10 -13.48 -23.31
C CYS A 14 -18.03 -14.43 -22.56
N GLY A 15 -18.49 -15.52 -23.19
CA GLY A 15 -19.34 -16.54 -22.54
C GLY A 15 -20.67 -16.04 -21.97
N GLY A 16 -21.10 -14.81 -22.31
CA GLY A 16 -22.26 -14.15 -21.69
C GLY A 16 -21.98 -13.47 -20.35
N LEU A 17 -20.74 -13.49 -19.85
CA LEU A 17 -20.37 -12.85 -18.57
C LEU A 17 -20.22 -11.33 -18.72
N PRO A 18 -20.95 -10.51 -17.95
CA PRO A 18 -20.87 -9.05 -18.04
C PRO A 18 -19.47 -8.50 -17.82
N LEU A 19 -18.71 -9.07 -16.87
CA LEU A 19 -17.32 -8.66 -16.61
C LEU A 19 -16.43 -8.85 -17.83
N ALA A 20 -16.48 -10.02 -18.47
CA ALA A 20 -15.65 -10.32 -19.64
C ALA A 20 -15.94 -9.37 -20.82
N VAL A 21 -17.22 -8.97 -20.98
CA VAL A 21 -17.61 -7.97 -21.98
C VAL A 21 -17.06 -6.59 -21.63
N LYS A 22 -17.17 -6.16 -20.36
CA LYS A 22 -16.64 -4.88 -19.87
C LYS A 22 -15.12 -4.81 -20.04
N VAL A 23 -14.40 -5.87 -19.66
CA VAL A 23 -12.94 -5.98 -19.78
C VAL A 23 -12.49 -5.95 -21.24
N LEU A 24 -13.15 -6.72 -22.13
CA LEU A 24 -12.88 -6.65 -23.56
C LEU A 24 -13.14 -5.24 -24.14
N GLY A 25 -14.22 -4.60 -23.71
CA GLY A 25 -14.55 -3.22 -24.08
C GLY A 25 -13.46 -2.24 -23.64
N GLY A 26 -13.01 -2.34 -22.39
CA GLY A 26 -11.93 -1.53 -21.82
C GLY A 26 -10.59 -1.73 -22.55
N LEU A 27 -10.24 -2.98 -22.83
CA LEU A 27 -9.06 -3.34 -23.63
C LEU A 27 -9.11 -2.69 -25.02
N LEU A 28 -10.22 -2.81 -25.73
CA LEU A 28 -10.37 -2.23 -27.07
C LEU A 28 -10.40 -0.70 -27.04
N ALA A 29 -10.98 -0.09 -26.01
CA ALA A 29 -11.01 1.36 -25.81
C ALA A 29 -9.63 1.96 -25.47
N ALA A 30 -8.64 1.14 -25.16
CA ALA A 30 -7.25 1.57 -24.99
C ALA A 30 -6.44 1.55 -26.30
N GLN A 31 -7.01 1.06 -27.40
CA GLN A 31 -6.33 0.87 -28.68
C GLN A 31 -6.84 1.86 -29.73
N TYR A 32 -5.92 2.49 -30.46
CA TYR A 32 -6.25 3.60 -31.36
C TYR A 32 -6.38 3.19 -32.82
N THR A 33 -5.93 1.99 -33.20
CA THR A 33 -5.89 1.55 -34.60
C THR A 33 -6.73 0.31 -34.87
N LEU A 34 -7.34 0.26 -36.06
CA LEU A 34 -8.01 -0.94 -36.56
C LEU A 34 -7.08 -2.16 -36.67
N ARG A 35 -5.76 -1.93 -36.78
CA ARG A 35 -4.75 -2.99 -36.84
C ARG A 35 -4.61 -3.68 -35.48
N GLU A 36 -4.49 -2.92 -34.40
CA GLU A 36 -4.45 -3.45 -33.02
C GLU A 36 -5.74 -4.22 -32.70
N TRP A 37 -6.88 -3.66 -33.08
CA TRP A 37 -8.19 -4.29 -32.90
C TRP A 37 -8.33 -5.62 -33.66
N LYS A 38 -7.64 -5.78 -34.80
CA LYS A 38 -7.58 -7.06 -35.52
C LYS A 38 -6.63 -8.03 -34.83
N ARG A 39 -5.45 -7.56 -34.40
CA ARG A 39 -4.46 -8.38 -33.67
C ARG A 39 -5.05 -8.99 -32.41
N ILE A 40 -5.69 -8.19 -31.57
CA ILE A 40 -6.36 -8.64 -30.34
C ILE A 40 -7.42 -9.69 -30.66
N TYR A 41 -8.21 -9.46 -31.71
CA TYR A 41 -9.24 -10.40 -32.13
C TYR A 41 -8.66 -11.75 -32.59
N GLU A 42 -7.60 -11.74 -33.41
CA GLU A 42 -6.96 -12.98 -33.85
C GLU A 42 -6.30 -13.72 -32.68
N ASN A 43 -5.73 -12.99 -31.71
CA ASN A 43 -5.19 -13.57 -30.47
C ASN A 43 -6.28 -14.25 -29.61
N ILE A 44 -7.48 -13.65 -29.52
CA ILE A 44 -8.61 -14.29 -28.83
C ILE A 44 -9.06 -15.53 -29.58
N ARG A 45 -9.12 -15.45 -30.92
CA ARG A 45 -9.58 -16.56 -31.77
C ARG A 45 -8.62 -17.75 -31.75
N SER A 46 -7.31 -17.54 -31.83
CA SER A 46 -6.32 -18.60 -31.94
C SER A 46 -6.31 -19.52 -30.71
N HIS A 47 -6.44 -18.96 -29.50
CA HIS A 47 -6.46 -19.74 -28.26
C HIS A 47 -7.71 -20.62 -28.08
N ILE A 48 -8.84 -20.23 -28.71
CA ILE A 48 -10.10 -21.00 -28.62
C ILE A 48 -10.09 -22.21 -29.58
N VAL A 49 -9.39 -22.11 -30.70
CA VAL A 49 -9.31 -23.18 -31.71
C VAL A 49 -8.38 -24.33 -31.26
N GLY A 50 -7.47 -24.09 -30.31
CA GLY A 50 -6.53 -25.09 -29.79
C GLY A 50 -7.00 -25.93 -28.59
N GLY A 51 -8.16 -25.65 -27.98
CA GLY A 51 -8.63 -26.33 -26.76
C GLY A 51 -9.74 -27.39 -27.01
N THR A 52 -9.52 -28.62 -26.54
CA THR A 52 -10.47 -29.75 -26.59
C THR A 52 -11.56 -29.68 -25.51
N SER A 53 -12.76 -30.21 -25.80
CA SER A 53 -13.96 -30.37 -24.92
C SER A 53 -14.99 -29.21 -24.91
N PHE A 54 -16.27 -29.56 -25.04
CA PHE A 54 -17.37 -28.66 -25.39
C PHE A 54 -18.06 -27.92 -24.22
N ASN A 55 -17.74 -28.23 -22.95
CA ASN A 55 -18.30 -27.52 -21.79
C ASN A 55 -17.34 -26.48 -21.16
N ASP A 56 -16.02 -26.68 -21.26
CA ASP A 56 -15.02 -25.78 -20.66
C ASP A 56 -14.64 -24.58 -21.54
N ARG A 57 -14.99 -24.59 -22.83
CA ARG A 57 -14.55 -23.57 -23.79
C ARG A 57 -15.03 -22.15 -23.47
N ASN A 58 -16.21 -21.98 -22.90
CA ASN A 58 -16.72 -20.63 -22.56
C ASN A 58 -15.94 -20.04 -21.38
N ILE A 59 -15.67 -20.84 -20.36
CA ILE A 59 -14.89 -20.44 -19.19
C ILE A 59 -13.44 -20.14 -19.62
N ILE A 60 -12.82 -21.05 -20.39
CA ILE A 60 -11.47 -20.84 -20.96
C ILE A 60 -11.43 -19.57 -21.82
N SER A 61 -12.45 -19.31 -22.64
CA SER A 61 -12.50 -18.10 -23.47
C SER A 61 -12.62 -16.81 -22.65
N VAL A 62 -13.32 -16.86 -21.51
CA VAL A 62 -13.45 -15.74 -20.58
C VAL A 62 -12.12 -15.45 -19.91
N TYR A 63 -11.48 -16.45 -19.28
CA TYR A 63 -10.16 -16.26 -18.67
C TYR A 63 -9.12 -15.79 -19.69
N HIS A 64 -9.20 -16.26 -20.94
CA HIS A 64 -8.31 -15.78 -21.99
C HIS A 64 -8.49 -14.29 -22.29
N VAL A 65 -9.73 -13.78 -22.31
CA VAL A 65 -10.00 -12.33 -22.46
C VAL A 65 -9.45 -11.54 -21.28
N LEU A 66 -9.63 -12.03 -20.05
CA LEU A 66 -9.12 -11.37 -18.84
C LEU A 66 -7.58 -11.37 -18.82
N TYR A 67 -6.96 -12.50 -19.12
CA TYR A 67 -5.51 -12.67 -19.22
C TYR A 67 -4.91 -11.79 -20.31
N LEU A 68 -5.51 -11.75 -21.50
CA LEU A 68 -5.06 -10.88 -22.57
C LEU A 68 -5.15 -9.40 -22.18
N SER A 69 -6.16 -9.02 -21.40
CA SER A 69 -6.28 -7.64 -20.92
C SER A 69 -5.14 -7.25 -19.98
N PHE A 70 -4.67 -8.20 -19.15
CA PHE A 70 -3.43 -8.04 -18.39
C PHE A 70 -2.21 -7.95 -19.29
N GLU A 71 -2.08 -8.83 -20.29
CA GLU A 71 -0.90 -8.83 -21.17
C GLU A 71 -0.72 -7.54 -21.97
N GLU A 72 -1.81 -6.86 -22.26
CA GLU A 72 -1.87 -5.61 -23.00
C GLU A 72 -1.75 -4.36 -22.10
N LEU A 73 -1.46 -4.54 -20.80
CA LEU A 73 -1.11 -3.43 -19.91
C LEU A 73 0.33 -2.94 -20.16
N PRO A 74 0.59 -1.62 -20.04
CA PRO A 74 1.93 -1.10 -19.88
C PRO A 74 2.65 -1.76 -18.70
N VAL A 75 3.98 -1.88 -18.78
CA VAL A 75 4.78 -2.59 -17.77
C VAL A 75 4.55 -2.07 -16.35
N TYR A 76 4.45 -0.75 -16.14
CA TYR A 76 4.20 -0.19 -14.81
C TYR A 76 2.84 -0.60 -14.27
N LEU A 77 1.79 -0.64 -15.09
CA LEU A 77 0.46 -1.09 -14.68
C LEU A 77 0.38 -2.59 -14.47
N LYS A 78 1.12 -3.42 -15.21
CA LYS A 78 1.25 -4.84 -14.89
C LYS A 78 1.74 -5.01 -13.45
N HIS A 79 2.79 -4.27 -13.06
CA HIS A 79 3.33 -4.33 -11.71
C HIS A 79 2.34 -3.80 -10.65
N CYS A 80 1.64 -2.70 -10.94
CA CYS A 80 0.60 -2.17 -10.05
C CYS A 80 -0.54 -3.18 -9.84
N PHE A 81 -1.00 -3.80 -10.93
CA PHE A 81 -2.05 -4.81 -10.90
C PHE A 81 -1.62 -6.05 -10.12
N LEU A 82 -0.44 -6.63 -10.40
CA LEU A 82 0.10 -7.77 -9.66
C LEU A 82 0.30 -7.47 -8.17
N TYR A 83 0.48 -6.20 -7.79
CA TYR A 83 0.53 -5.81 -6.40
C TYR A 83 -0.75 -6.13 -5.63
N LEU A 84 -1.90 -6.09 -6.30
CA LEU A 84 -3.19 -6.39 -5.70
C LEU A 84 -3.29 -7.86 -5.24
N ALA A 85 -2.47 -8.76 -5.78
CA ALA A 85 -2.38 -10.16 -5.31
C ALA A 85 -1.90 -10.28 -3.86
N HIS A 86 -1.29 -9.23 -3.29
CA HIS A 86 -0.87 -9.24 -1.88
C HIS A 86 -2.07 -9.35 -0.95
N PHE A 87 -3.24 -8.84 -1.34
CA PHE A 87 -4.39 -8.72 -0.45
C PHE A 87 -5.31 -9.95 -0.54
N PRO A 88 -5.95 -10.36 0.58
CA PRO A 88 -6.88 -11.49 0.58
C PRO A 88 -8.15 -11.17 -0.23
N GLU A 89 -9.00 -12.17 -0.40
CA GLU A 89 -10.31 -12.01 -1.04
C GLU A 89 -11.19 -11.06 -0.22
N ASP A 90 -12.05 -10.30 -0.90
CA ASP A 90 -12.93 -9.28 -0.32
C ASP A 90 -12.27 -8.18 0.53
N TYR A 91 -10.94 -8.11 0.52
CA TYR A 91 -10.21 -7.07 1.24
C TYR A 91 -10.41 -5.72 0.56
N SER A 92 -10.97 -4.76 1.29
CA SER A 92 -11.06 -3.37 0.85
C SER A 92 -9.68 -2.72 0.97
N ILE A 93 -9.03 -2.45 -0.16
CA ILE A 93 -7.66 -1.94 -0.21
C ILE A 93 -7.69 -0.41 -0.19
N ASP A 94 -7.06 0.22 0.80
CA ASP A 94 -6.87 1.66 0.81
C ASP A 94 -5.91 2.09 -0.30
N VAL A 95 -6.40 2.90 -1.24
CA VAL A 95 -5.59 3.35 -2.39
C VAL A 95 -4.48 4.30 -1.91
N GLY A 96 -4.70 5.00 -0.79
CA GLY A 96 -3.74 5.92 -0.19
C GLY A 96 -2.48 5.18 0.24
N GLU A 97 -2.62 4.12 1.03
CA GLU A 97 -1.52 3.23 1.41
C GLU A 97 -0.91 2.53 0.20
N LEU A 98 -1.75 2.02 -0.70
CA LEU A 98 -1.30 1.36 -1.94
C LEU A 98 -0.41 2.25 -2.80
N SER A 99 -0.69 3.56 -2.85
CA SER A 99 0.15 4.54 -3.56
C SER A 99 1.59 4.56 -3.05
N TYR A 100 1.77 4.47 -1.72
CA TYR A 100 3.09 4.43 -1.10
C TYR A 100 3.76 3.08 -1.25
N TYR A 101 3.01 1.97 -1.28
CA TYR A 101 3.59 0.67 -1.62
C TYR A 101 4.19 0.67 -3.02
N TRP A 102 3.45 1.17 -4.03
CA TRP A 102 3.95 1.28 -5.40
C TRP A 102 5.19 2.19 -5.51
N ALA A 103 5.18 3.32 -4.80
CA ALA A 103 6.33 4.23 -4.77
C ALA A 103 7.55 3.61 -4.07
N ALA A 104 7.34 2.89 -2.97
CA ALA A 104 8.40 2.25 -2.19
C ALA A 104 9.01 1.03 -2.91
N GLU A 105 8.22 0.28 -3.67
CA GLU A 105 8.73 -0.74 -4.61
C GLU A 105 9.62 -0.13 -5.69
N GLY A 106 9.35 1.12 -6.06
CA GLY A 106 9.98 1.80 -7.18
C GLY A 106 9.39 1.36 -8.52
N ILE A 107 8.07 1.14 -8.57
CA ILE A 107 7.37 0.90 -9.84
C ILE A 107 7.63 2.11 -10.75
N SER A 108 7.93 1.85 -12.03
CA SER A 108 8.36 2.90 -12.94
C SER A 108 7.29 3.98 -13.07
N ARG A 109 7.78 5.22 -13.02
CA ARG A 109 6.98 6.43 -13.16
C ARG A 109 7.32 7.07 -14.50
N PRO A 110 6.40 7.07 -15.47
CA PRO A 110 6.61 7.78 -16.72
C PRO A 110 6.95 9.27 -16.49
N ARG A 111 7.82 9.83 -17.34
CA ARG A 111 8.33 11.22 -17.19
C ARG A 111 7.25 12.29 -17.20
N TYR A 112 6.10 12.02 -17.84
CA TYR A 112 4.99 12.97 -17.84
C TYR A 112 4.33 13.14 -16.46
N TYR A 113 4.69 12.31 -15.47
CA TYR A 113 4.33 12.54 -14.08
C TYR A 113 5.38 13.33 -13.30
N ASP A 114 6.46 13.82 -13.90
CA ASP A 114 7.49 14.55 -13.14
C ASP A 114 6.88 15.72 -12.37
N GLY A 115 7.20 15.82 -11.07
CA GLY A 115 6.65 16.84 -10.17
C GLY A 115 5.35 16.48 -9.44
N ALA A 116 4.57 15.49 -9.93
CA ALA A 116 3.34 15.08 -9.24
C ALA A 116 3.62 14.45 -7.86
N THR A 117 2.61 14.41 -7.00
CA THR A 117 2.64 13.70 -5.71
C THR A 117 2.60 12.19 -5.91
N ILE A 118 2.94 11.43 -4.86
CA ILE A 118 2.76 9.96 -4.91
C ILE A 118 1.29 9.60 -5.14
N ARG A 119 0.38 10.38 -4.55
CA ARG A 119 -1.05 10.18 -4.65
C ARG A 119 -1.59 10.41 -6.07
N GLU A 120 -1.24 11.51 -6.71
CA GLU A 120 -1.70 11.84 -8.07
C GLU A 120 -1.28 10.76 -9.09
N VAL A 121 -0.07 10.21 -8.96
CA VAL A 121 0.40 9.11 -9.82
C VAL A 121 -0.43 7.86 -9.62
N ALA A 122 -0.70 7.50 -8.36
CA ALA A 122 -1.50 6.32 -8.06
C ALA A 122 -2.95 6.47 -8.51
N ASP A 123 -3.55 7.65 -8.35
CA ASP A 123 -4.91 7.93 -8.84
C ASP A 123 -4.97 7.81 -10.37
N ALA A 124 -3.95 8.27 -11.10
CA ALA A 124 -3.88 8.10 -12.55
C ALA A 124 -3.69 6.62 -12.98
N TYR A 125 -2.93 5.84 -12.21
CA TYR A 125 -2.80 4.39 -12.45
C TYR A 125 -4.12 3.67 -12.18
N MET A 126 -4.80 4.01 -11.08
CA MET A 126 -6.13 3.48 -10.77
C MET A 126 -7.17 3.85 -11.83
N GLU A 127 -7.16 5.09 -12.30
CA GLU A 127 -8.02 5.54 -13.39
C GLU A 127 -7.90 4.62 -14.61
N GLU A 128 -6.67 4.29 -15.03
CA GLU A 128 -6.47 3.44 -16.20
C GLU A 128 -6.93 2.00 -15.95
N LEU A 129 -6.67 1.44 -14.76
CA LEU A 129 -7.12 0.09 -14.39
C LEU A 129 -8.64 -0.02 -14.30
N VAL A 130 -9.31 0.98 -13.73
CA VAL A 130 -10.77 1.09 -13.66
C VAL A 130 -11.38 1.29 -15.04
N ARG A 131 -10.80 2.16 -15.88
CA ARG A 131 -11.25 2.37 -17.27
C ARG A 131 -11.15 1.10 -18.11
N ARG A 132 -10.17 0.24 -17.81
CA ARG A 132 -10.02 -1.10 -18.42
C ARG A 132 -10.94 -2.17 -17.78
N ASN A 133 -11.74 -1.80 -16.78
CA ASN A 133 -12.62 -2.68 -16.00
C ASN A 133 -11.88 -3.85 -15.30
N MET A 134 -10.59 -3.67 -14.99
CA MET A 134 -9.77 -4.69 -14.33
C MET A 134 -9.81 -4.57 -12.80
N VAL A 135 -10.12 -3.37 -12.30
CA VAL A 135 -10.21 -3.04 -10.87
C VAL A 135 -11.53 -2.32 -10.63
N ILE A 136 -12.16 -2.59 -9.49
CA ILE A 136 -13.32 -1.84 -9.00
C ILE A 136 -12.80 -0.89 -7.91
N ALA A 137 -13.13 0.39 -8.01
CA ALA A 137 -12.68 1.38 -7.04
C ALA A 137 -13.81 2.33 -6.67
N GLU A 138 -13.80 2.75 -5.40
CA GLU A 138 -14.74 3.71 -4.84
C GLU A 138 -14.03 5.06 -4.69
N ARG A 139 -14.78 6.14 -4.91
CA ARG A 139 -14.27 7.51 -4.76
C ARG A 139 -14.94 8.19 -3.60
N ASN A 140 -14.18 9.03 -2.93
CA ASN A 140 -14.74 9.99 -1.99
C ASN A 140 -15.74 10.89 -2.72
N PHE A 141 -16.97 10.99 -2.19
CA PHE A 141 -18.04 11.76 -2.83
C PHE A 141 -17.77 13.28 -2.89
N ARG A 142 -16.87 13.81 -2.05
CA ARG A 142 -16.51 15.25 -2.00
C ARG A 142 -15.27 15.55 -2.84
N THR A 143 -14.22 14.75 -2.71
CA THR A 143 -12.93 15.02 -3.34
C THR A 143 -12.76 14.31 -4.69
N SER A 144 -13.63 13.33 -5.00
CA SER A 144 -13.52 12.46 -6.18
C SER A 144 -12.22 11.63 -6.25
N ILE A 145 -11.42 11.65 -5.19
CA ILE A 145 -10.20 10.84 -5.05
C ILE A 145 -10.59 9.39 -4.79
N PHE A 146 -9.85 8.42 -5.34
CA PHE A 146 -10.08 7.00 -5.08
C PHE A 146 -9.76 6.65 -3.62
N GLU A 147 -10.74 6.21 -2.84
CA GLU A 147 -10.52 5.84 -1.43
C GLU A 147 -10.11 4.39 -1.31
N THR A 148 -10.96 3.50 -1.83
CA THR A 148 -10.77 2.06 -1.72
C THR A 148 -10.83 1.42 -3.10
N CYS A 149 -10.20 0.25 -3.24
CA CYS A 149 -10.34 -0.59 -4.41
C CYS A 149 -10.36 -2.06 -4.04
N HIS A 150 -10.92 -2.87 -4.94
CA HIS A 150 -10.90 -4.33 -4.87
C HIS A 150 -10.91 -4.93 -6.28
N LEU A 151 -10.58 -6.20 -6.37
CA LEU A 151 -10.68 -6.99 -7.59
C LEU A 151 -11.99 -7.75 -7.60
N HIS A 152 -12.64 -7.83 -8.76
CA HIS A 152 -13.69 -8.84 -8.97
C HIS A 152 -13.05 -10.24 -8.94
N ASP A 153 -13.72 -11.24 -8.37
CA ASP A 153 -13.22 -12.60 -8.13
C ASP A 153 -12.45 -13.21 -9.31
N MET A 154 -13.01 -13.18 -10.52
CA MET A 154 -12.31 -13.69 -11.72
C MET A 154 -11.05 -12.88 -12.09
N MET A 155 -11.05 -11.55 -11.90
CA MET A 155 -9.84 -10.73 -12.10
C MET A 155 -8.82 -10.99 -10.99
N ARG A 156 -9.28 -11.28 -9.77
CA ARG A 156 -8.42 -11.69 -8.66
C ARG A 156 -7.70 -13.00 -8.97
N GLU A 157 -8.41 -13.99 -9.51
CA GLU A 157 -7.80 -15.25 -9.94
C GLU A 157 -6.73 -15.03 -11.00
N VAL A 158 -7.01 -14.22 -12.03
CA VAL A 158 -5.99 -13.85 -13.03
C VAL A 158 -4.80 -13.15 -12.38
N CYS A 159 -5.04 -12.24 -11.43
CA CYS A 159 -3.98 -11.52 -10.73
C CYS A 159 -3.08 -12.46 -9.91
N VAL A 160 -3.67 -13.40 -9.18
CA VAL A 160 -2.94 -14.36 -8.34
C VAL A 160 -2.16 -15.36 -9.21
N LEU A 161 -2.80 -15.96 -10.22
CA LEU A 161 -2.13 -16.89 -11.14
C LEU A 161 -0.94 -16.23 -11.85
N LYS A 162 -1.10 -14.97 -12.28
CA LYS A 162 0.01 -14.23 -12.88
C LYS A 162 1.11 -13.87 -11.89
N ALA A 163 0.74 -13.56 -10.65
CA ALA A 163 1.73 -13.30 -9.62
C ALA A 163 2.53 -14.57 -9.29
N GLU A 164 1.91 -15.75 -9.33
CA GLU A 164 2.58 -17.04 -9.15
C GLU A 164 3.49 -17.38 -10.34
N GLU A 165 3.01 -17.24 -11.58
CA GLU A 165 3.78 -17.45 -12.82
C GLU A 165 5.09 -16.64 -12.80
N GLU A 166 5.01 -15.39 -12.37
CA GLU A 166 6.13 -14.45 -12.32
C GLU A 166 6.96 -14.52 -11.02
N ASN A 167 6.61 -15.43 -10.09
CA ASN A 167 7.17 -15.47 -8.73
C ASN A 167 7.20 -14.09 -8.04
N PHE A 168 6.12 -13.32 -8.23
CA PHE A 168 6.01 -11.92 -7.87
C PHE A 168 5.89 -11.69 -6.37
N VAL A 169 5.07 -12.52 -5.71
CA VAL A 169 4.80 -12.51 -4.27
C VAL A 169 4.61 -13.93 -3.77
N GLN A 170 5.10 -14.22 -2.57
CA GLN A 170 4.76 -15.43 -1.84
C GLN A 170 3.72 -15.07 -0.78
N ILE A 171 2.57 -15.73 -0.85
CA ILE A 171 1.49 -15.59 0.11
C ILE A 171 1.58 -16.77 1.08
N VAL A 172 1.58 -16.49 2.37
CA VAL A 172 1.59 -17.52 3.42
C VAL A 172 0.38 -17.29 4.30
N ASP A 173 -0.53 -18.27 4.31
CA ASP A 173 -1.65 -18.30 5.24
C ASP A 173 -1.20 -18.96 6.56
N ALA A 174 -1.18 -18.16 7.62
CA ALA A 174 -0.88 -18.55 8.99
C ALA A 174 -1.66 -19.75 9.51
N SER A 175 -2.92 -19.90 9.08
CA SER A 175 -3.83 -20.95 9.56
C SER A 175 -3.42 -22.34 9.06
N THR A 176 -2.76 -22.40 7.91
CA THR A 176 -2.33 -23.65 7.25
C THR A 176 -0.97 -24.16 7.76
N ILE A 177 -0.34 -23.43 8.68
CA ILE A 177 1.03 -23.71 9.11
C ILE A 177 1.04 -24.82 10.16
N THR A 178 1.34 -26.03 9.71
CA THR A 178 1.84 -27.09 10.60
C THR A 178 3.29 -26.79 10.99
N SER A 179 3.68 -27.04 12.24
CA SER A 179 4.99 -26.73 12.83
C SER A 179 6.21 -27.38 12.15
N THR A 180 6.02 -28.10 11.03
CA THR A 180 7.01 -28.94 10.36
C THR A 180 7.47 -28.44 8.99
N ALA A 181 6.89 -27.38 8.43
CA ALA A 181 7.32 -26.84 7.13
C ALA A 181 8.52 -25.88 7.26
N ASN A 182 9.74 -26.43 7.18
CA ASN A 182 11.02 -25.72 7.29
C ASN A 182 11.51 -25.05 5.98
N SER A 183 10.65 -24.73 5.01
CA SER A 183 11.10 -24.07 3.79
C SER A 183 11.34 -22.57 4.03
N GLN A 184 12.62 -22.17 4.01
CA GLN A 184 13.00 -20.76 4.04
C GLN A 184 12.44 -20.10 2.78
N SER A 185 11.63 -19.04 2.95
CA SER A 185 11.12 -18.26 1.82
C SER A 185 12.29 -17.78 0.96
N ILE A 186 12.20 -17.98 -0.35
CA ILE A 186 13.16 -17.49 -1.35
C ILE A 186 12.63 -16.27 -2.12
N SER A 187 11.38 -15.87 -1.85
CA SER A 187 10.70 -14.79 -2.55
C SER A 187 11.29 -13.42 -2.16
N ARG A 188 11.19 -12.46 -3.08
CA ARG A 188 11.53 -11.05 -2.79
C ARG A 188 10.40 -10.30 -2.07
N ARG A 189 9.17 -10.80 -2.17
CA ARG A 189 7.98 -10.23 -1.50
C ARG A 189 7.25 -11.32 -0.77
N LEU A 190 7.01 -11.08 0.52
CA LEU A 190 6.33 -12.02 1.38
C LEU A 190 5.17 -11.31 2.06
N VAL A 191 3.99 -11.93 1.97
CA VAL A 191 2.82 -11.50 2.70
C VAL A 191 2.40 -12.61 3.63
N LEU A 192 2.18 -12.27 4.90
CA LEU A 192 1.54 -13.17 5.85
C LEU A 192 0.08 -12.74 6.01
N HIS A 193 -0.84 -13.65 5.70
CA HIS A 193 -2.26 -13.53 6.04
C HIS A 193 -2.48 -14.32 7.33
N SER A 194 -3.09 -13.71 8.35
CA SER A 194 -3.46 -14.45 9.56
C SER A 194 -4.86 -14.11 10.02
N PRO A 195 -5.71 -15.12 10.28
CA PRO A 195 -7.03 -14.88 10.80
C PRO A 195 -7.10 -14.83 12.33
N ASP A 196 -6.26 -15.54 13.10
CA ASP A 196 -6.34 -15.52 14.58
C ASP A 196 -5.15 -16.15 15.36
N VAL A 197 -3.93 -16.21 14.81
CA VAL A 197 -2.82 -16.97 15.45
C VAL A 197 -1.60 -16.10 15.73
N SER A 198 -1.07 -16.21 16.97
CA SER A 198 0.20 -15.60 17.33
C SER A 198 1.38 -16.27 16.61
N ILE A 199 2.14 -15.49 15.86
CA ILE A 199 3.24 -16.00 15.04
C ILE A 199 4.55 -15.31 15.39
N ASN A 200 5.60 -16.13 15.55
CA ASN A 200 6.97 -15.65 15.63
C ASN A 200 7.49 -15.26 14.24
N LEU A 201 7.72 -13.96 14.02
CA LEU A 201 8.12 -13.40 12.74
C LEU A 201 9.59 -13.71 12.36
N LYS A 202 10.44 -14.15 13.32
CA LYS A 202 11.87 -14.40 13.09
C LYS A 202 12.15 -15.36 11.93
N ARG A 203 11.28 -16.35 11.70
CA ARG A 203 11.49 -17.37 10.66
C ARG A 203 11.35 -16.83 9.25
N TYR A 204 10.52 -15.80 9.05
CA TYR A 204 10.19 -15.26 7.73
C TYR A 204 11.14 -14.14 7.30
N ILE A 205 11.58 -13.33 8.26
CA ILE A 205 12.32 -12.09 8.01
C ILE A 205 13.82 -12.35 7.74
N LYS A 206 14.33 -13.55 8.04
CA LYS A 206 15.75 -13.94 7.83
C LYS A 206 16.14 -14.17 6.37
N ASN A 207 15.26 -13.98 5.40
CA ASN A 207 15.61 -14.11 3.99
C ASN A 207 16.40 -12.88 3.49
N PRO A 208 17.68 -13.01 3.09
CA PRO A 208 18.49 -11.87 2.65
C PRO A 208 18.04 -11.27 1.31
N LYS A 209 17.25 -12.01 0.52
CA LYS A 209 16.67 -11.52 -0.75
C LYS A 209 15.34 -10.79 -0.55
N LEU A 210 14.77 -10.84 0.65
CA LEU A 210 13.49 -10.20 0.96
C LEU A 210 13.62 -8.68 0.83
N ARG A 211 12.68 -8.09 0.10
CA ARG A 211 12.58 -6.65 -0.14
C ARG A 211 11.30 -6.06 0.44
N SER A 212 10.24 -6.84 0.47
CA SER A 212 8.93 -6.37 0.93
C SER A 212 8.33 -7.41 1.86
N PHE A 213 7.95 -6.96 3.05
CA PHE A 213 7.31 -7.78 4.06
C PHE A 213 6.03 -7.10 4.51
N PHE A 214 4.93 -7.84 4.42
CA PHE A 214 3.60 -7.39 4.78
C PHE A 214 2.96 -8.32 5.80
N LEU A 215 2.33 -7.71 6.78
CA LEU A 215 1.38 -8.36 7.66
C LEU A 215 0.00 -7.81 7.31
N ILE A 216 -0.84 -8.65 6.71
CA ILE A 216 -2.21 -8.26 6.40
C ILE A 216 -3.12 -9.03 7.34
N GLU A 217 -3.75 -8.26 8.21
CA GLU A 217 -4.69 -8.77 9.17
C GLU A 217 -6.12 -8.61 8.67
N GLN A 218 -6.90 -9.70 8.74
CA GLN A 218 -8.30 -9.69 8.30
C GLN A 218 -9.28 -9.31 9.44
N PHE A 219 -8.94 -9.61 10.71
CA PHE A 219 -9.90 -9.53 11.82
C PHE A 219 -9.51 -8.62 13.01
N LYS A 220 -8.45 -7.81 12.91
CA LYS A 220 -8.01 -6.83 13.93
C LYS A 220 -7.87 -7.39 15.37
N ARG A 221 -7.44 -8.65 15.51
CA ARG A 221 -7.37 -9.42 16.77
C ARG A 221 -6.09 -10.26 16.96
N CYS A 222 -5.21 -10.35 15.97
CA CYS A 222 -4.00 -11.15 15.96
C CYS A 222 -2.81 -10.43 16.61
N HIS A 223 -2.03 -11.18 17.37
CA HIS A 223 -0.80 -10.69 18.02
C HIS A 223 0.44 -11.23 17.32
N TRP A 224 1.22 -10.36 16.69
CA TRP A 224 2.52 -10.75 16.13
C TRP A 224 3.62 -10.54 17.16
N LEU A 225 4.30 -11.61 17.58
CA LEU A 225 5.44 -11.47 18.49
C LEU A 225 6.72 -11.29 17.70
N ALA A 226 7.20 -10.05 17.70
CA ALA A 226 8.53 -9.72 17.20
C ALA A 226 9.55 -9.82 18.33
N SER A 227 10.41 -10.85 18.27
CA SER A 227 11.69 -10.83 18.98
C SER A 227 12.82 -10.82 17.95
N GLY A 228 13.98 -10.23 18.27
CA GLY A 228 15.24 -10.35 17.50
C GLY A 228 15.08 -10.37 15.97
N LEU A 229 14.44 -9.34 15.40
CA LEU A 229 14.26 -9.22 13.95
C LEU A 229 15.62 -8.97 13.28
N GLY A 230 16.09 -9.95 12.53
CA GLY A 230 17.25 -9.82 11.65
C GLY A 230 16.75 -9.56 10.23
N PHE A 231 16.55 -8.29 9.90
CA PHE A 231 16.06 -7.90 8.58
C PHE A 231 17.16 -8.02 7.51
N GLY A 232 16.78 -8.42 6.30
CA GLY A 232 17.68 -8.33 5.14
C GLY A 232 17.99 -6.86 4.80
N ARG A 233 19.25 -6.53 4.53
CA ARG A 233 19.69 -5.15 4.24
C ARG A 233 19.04 -4.53 2.98
N LEU A 234 18.45 -5.35 2.11
CA LEU A 234 17.79 -4.95 0.87
C LEU A 234 16.30 -4.62 1.03
N MET A 235 15.79 -4.64 2.26
CA MET A 235 14.39 -4.31 2.57
C MET A 235 14.04 -2.89 2.12
N ARG A 236 12.90 -2.76 1.45
CA ARG A 236 12.28 -1.52 0.97
C ARG A 236 10.94 -1.26 1.64
N ILE A 237 10.15 -2.30 1.89
CA ILE A 237 8.83 -2.18 2.52
C ILE A 237 8.76 -3.08 3.73
N LEU A 238 8.42 -2.49 4.87
CA LEU A 238 8.24 -3.17 6.12
C LEU A 238 6.95 -2.68 6.77
N ASP A 239 5.89 -3.46 6.62
CA ASP A 239 4.65 -3.23 7.34
C ASP A 239 4.60 -4.09 8.60
N LEU A 240 4.68 -3.43 9.76
CA LEU A 240 4.61 -4.03 11.08
C LEU A 240 3.41 -3.47 11.85
N SER A 241 2.34 -3.16 11.12
CA SER A 241 1.08 -2.76 11.74
C SER A 241 0.58 -3.88 12.66
N TYR A 242 -0.02 -3.50 13.80
CA TYR A 242 -0.57 -4.43 14.80
C TYR A 242 0.44 -5.37 15.49
N VAL A 243 1.76 -5.14 15.31
CA VAL A 243 2.79 -6.01 15.91
C VAL A 243 2.99 -5.70 17.39
N GLU A 244 3.15 -6.74 18.20
CA GLU A 244 3.56 -6.65 19.60
C GLU A 244 5.05 -6.94 19.75
N PHE A 245 5.82 -5.92 20.13
CA PHE A 245 7.25 -6.05 20.31
C PHE A 245 7.56 -6.57 21.71
N MET A 246 8.36 -7.65 21.79
CA MET A 246 8.81 -8.18 23.08
C MET A 246 9.62 -7.12 23.83
N GLY A 247 9.19 -6.78 25.05
CA GLY A 247 9.76 -5.70 25.86
C GLY A 247 9.39 -4.29 25.39
N SER A 248 8.44 -4.16 24.45
CA SER A 248 7.90 -2.90 23.90
C SER A 248 8.98 -1.99 23.27
N LYS A 249 10.09 -2.55 22.79
CA LYS A 249 11.17 -1.78 22.15
C LYS A 249 11.38 -2.23 20.71
N LEU A 250 11.45 -1.28 19.79
CA LEU A 250 11.92 -1.54 18.44
C LEU A 250 13.45 -1.67 18.44
N SER A 251 13.96 -2.74 17.83
CA SER A 251 15.40 -3.01 17.78
C SER A 251 16.16 -1.94 17.00
N SER A 252 17.35 -1.55 17.47
CA SER A 252 18.23 -0.60 16.77
C SER A 252 18.68 -1.09 15.39
N ASN A 253 18.59 -2.40 15.11
CA ASN A 253 18.89 -2.99 13.80
C ASN A 253 18.01 -2.43 12.67
N ILE A 254 16.87 -1.81 12.99
CA ILE A 254 16.04 -1.11 11.99
C ILE A 254 16.88 -0.09 11.20
N GLY A 255 17.83 0.59 11.86
CA GLY A 255 18.71 1.58 11.24
C GLY A 255 19.73 1.00 10.26
N GLU A 256 19.85 -0.32 10.15
CA GLU A 256 20.67 -0.97 9.11
C GLU A 256 19.95 -1.07 7.77
N LEU A 257 18.63 -0.86 7.73
CA LEU A 257 17.81 -0.94 6.52
C LEU A 257 17.87 0.36 5.71
N ILE A 258 19.06 0.74 5.27
CA ILE A 258 19.30 2.01 4.55
C ILE A 258 18.52 2.15 3.23
N HIS A 259 18.03 1.02 2.68
CA HIS A 259 17.19 0.97 1.48
C HIS A 259 15.69 1.01 1.77
N LEU A 260 15.29 1.07 3.05
CA LEU A 260 13.90 1.11 3.45
C LEU A 260 13.23 2.40 2.96
N ARG A 261 12.04 2.24 2.36
CA ARG A 261 11.22 3.31 1.79
C ARG A 261 9.85 3.40 2.43
N TYR A 262 9.35 2.31 3.02
CA TYR A 262 8.08 2.27 3.72
C TYR A 262 8.25 1.56 5.06
N LEU A 263 7.85 2.25 6.14
CA LEU A 263 7.74 1.68 7.48
C LEU A 263 6.39 2.06 8.09
N SER A 264 5.58 1.06 8.43
CA SER A 264 4.38 1.25 9.23
C SER A 264 4.51 0.54 10.57
N LEU A 265 4.25 1.27 11.65
CA LEU A 265 4.04 0.76 13.01
C LEU A 265 2.59 1.05 13.46
N TYR A 266 1.67 1.17 12.52
CA TYR A 266 0.28 1.52 12.79
C TYR A 266 -0.34 0.54 13.80
N GLN A 267 -0.86 1.06 14.91
CA GLN A 267 -1.44 0.28 16.02
C GLN A 267 -0.50 -0.81 16.58
N ALA A 268 0.82 -0.69 16.40
CA ALA A 268 1.79 -1.60 16.96
C ALA A 268 2.03 -1.30 18.45
N HIS A 269 2.29 -2.32 19.27
CA HIS A 269 2.64 -2.14 20.68
C HIS A 269 4.15 -1.92 20.85
N VAL A 270 4.55 -0.65 20.81
CA VAL A 270 5.93 -0.19 21.01
C VAL A 270 5.97 1.10 21.82
N THR A 271 6.88 1.19 22.79
CA THR A 271 7.08 2.36 23.66
C THR A 271 8.41 3.05 23.44
N HIS A 272 9.39 2.40 22.79
CA HIS A 272 10.70 2.99 22.51
C HIS A 272 11.09 2.84 21.04
N LEU A 273 11.35 3.98 20.40
CA LEU A 273 11.89 4.05 19.04
C LEU A 273 13.41 4.36 19.08
N PRO A 274 14.25 3.58 18.38
CA PRO A 274 15.69 3.73 18.45
C PRO A 274 16.18 4.93 17.61
N SER A 275 17.19 5.64 18.11
CA SER A 275 17.82 6.77 17.41
C SER A 275 18.49 6.38 16.09
N SER A 276 18.77 5.08 15.88
CA SER A 276 19.31 4.55 14.62
C SER A 276 18.34 4.72 13.42
N MET A 277 17.06 5.01 13.66
CA MET A 277 16.11 5.36 12.59
C MET A 277 16.54 6.56 11.76
N LYS A 278 17.41 7.43 12.30
CA LYS A 278 18.04 8.53 11.54
C LYS A 278 18.82 8.09 10.30
N ASN A 279 19.20 6.81 10.23
CA ASN A 279 19.92 6.23 9.09
C ASN A 279 19.00 5.89 7.91
N LEU A 280 17.68 5.91 8.08
CA LEU A 280 16.68 5.55 7.07
C LEU A 280 16.46 6.67 6.04
N LYS A 281 17.53 7.20 5.45
CA LYS A 281 17.49 8.41 4.62
C LYS A 281 16.68 8.27 3.32
N SER A 282 16.39 7.03 2.90
CA SER A 282 15.59 6.73 1.71
C SER A 282 14.07 6.62 2.00
N LEU A 283 13.65 6.84 3.25
CA LEU A 283 12.28 6.60 3.69
C LEU A 283 11.30 7.61 3.06
N LEU A 284 10.24 7.10 2.44
CA LEU A 284 9.16 7.88 1.83
C LEU A 284 7.91 7.91 2.72
N TYR A 285 7.64 6.81 3.42
CA TYR A 285 6.45 6.65 4.26
C TYR A 285 6.86 6.18 5.66
N LEU A 286 6.41 6.92 6.67
CA LEU A 286 6.58 6.58 8.07
C LEU A 286 5.26 6.76 8.84
N ASN A 287 4.67 5.66 9.30
CA ASN A 287 3.50 5.70 10.16
C ASN A 287 3.89 5.28 11.60
N LEU A 288 3.85 6.23 12.53
CA LEU A 288 4.08 6.03 13.96
C LEU A 288 2.80 6.23 14.78
N ASP A 289 1.62 6.11 14.16
CA ASP A 289 0.34 6.14 14.89
C ASP A 289 0.15 4.83 15.65
N VAL A 290 0.87 4.71 16.76
CA VAL A 290 0.71 3.62 17.71
C VAL A 290 -0.47 4.00 18.60
N SER A 291 -1.62 3.41 18.34
CA SER A 291 -2.77 3.50 19.22
C SER A 291 -2.95 2.19 19.98
N GLU A 292 -3.70 2.23 21.08
CA GLU A 292 -4.10 1.05 21.85
C GLU A 292 -4.69 -0.03 20.93
N ILE A 293 -4.25 -1.26 21.14
CA ILE A 293 -5.04 -2.43 20.79
C ILE A 293 -6.25 -2.37 21.72
N MET A 294 -7.48 -2.29 21.19
CA MET A 294 -8.68 -2.56 21.98
C MET A 294 -8.54 -3.96 22.57
N ARG A 295 -8.04 -4.05 23.80
CA ARG A 295 -8.17 -5.28 24.59
C ARG A 295 -9.67 -5.49 24.83
N PRO A 296 -10.16 -6.73 24.85
CA PRO A 296 -11.54 -7.01 25.21
C PRO A 296 -11.90 -6.32 26.54
N PRO A 297 -13.17 -5.93 26.73
CA PRO A 297 -13.63 -4.97 27.76
C PRO A 297 -13.52 -5.46 29.22
N THR A 298 -12.82 -6.56 29.48
CA THR A 298 -12.66 -7.15 30.81
C THR A 298 -11.42 -6.65 31.57
N SER A 299 -10.52 -5.88 30.94
CA SER A 299 -9.38 -5.27 31.64
C SER A 299 -9.45 -3.75 31.60
N VAL A 300 -9.41 -3.15 32.79
CA VAL A 300 -9.29 -1.71 33.10
C VAL A 300 -8.60 -0.92 31.98
N MET A 301 -9.21 0.19 31.57
CA MET A 301 -8.68 1.15 30.58
C MET A 301 -7.28 1.62 31.03
N MET A 302 -6.23 0.92 30.60
CA MET A 302 -4.85 1.27 30.90
C MET A 302 -4.45 2.40 29.97
N THR A 303 -4.18 3.59 30.52
CA THR A 303 -3.60 4.70 29.78
C THR A 303 -2.28 4.25 29.15
N SER A 304 -2.24 4.20 27.81
CA SER A 304 -1.02 3.97 27.04
C SER A 304 0.13 4.88 27.49
N PRO A 305 1.34 4.33 27.78
CA PRO A 305 2.49 5.14 28.12
C PRO A 305 2.95 5.96 26.89
N PRO A 306 3.52 7.15 27.10
CA PRO A 306 4.06 7.96 25.99
C PRO A 306 5.19 7.23 25.24
N ILE A 307 5.36 7.52 23.95
CA ILE A 307 6.53 7.00 23.21
C ILE A 307 7.80 7.75 23.63
N HIS A 308 8.81 6.97 23.99
CA HIS A 308 10.20 7.41 24.12
C HIS A 308 10.89 7.37 22.75
N MET A 309 11.23 8.54 22.22
CA MET A 309 11.97 8.69 20.98
C MET A 309 12.89 9.91 21.04
N SER A 310 14.02 9.84 20.33
CA SER A 310 14.88 10.99 20.06
C SER A 310 14.46 11.70 18.77
N ASP A 311 14.91 12.94 18.58
CA ASP A 311 14.76 13.63 17.30
C ASP A 311 15.66 13.01 16.20
N PHE A 312 15.11 12.04 15.48
CA PHE A 312 15.73 11.44 14.29
C PHE A 312 15.09 11.92 12.97
N LEU A 313 13.93 12.58 13.05
CA LEU A 313 13.08 12.89 11.89
C LEU A 313 13.76 13.89 10.95
N LYS A 314 14.56 14.82 11.46
CA LYS A 314 15.28 15.82 10.65
C LYS A 314 16.24 15.25 9.60
N GLU A 315 16.66 14.00 9.76
CA GLU A 315 17.52 13.29 8.80
C GLU A 315 16.73 12.66 7.65
N LEU A 316 15.40 12.54 7.77
CA LEU A 316 14.53 11.80 6.86
C LEU A 316 13.94 12.71 5.76
N ARG A 317 14.82 13.41 5.03
CA ARG A 317 14.46 14.46 4.07
C ARG A 317 13.65 14.00 2.85
N GLU A 318 13.61 12.70 2.61
CA GLU A 318 12.81 12.09 1.54
C GLU A 318 11.40 11.72 1.96
N LEU A 319 11.00 11.95 3.21
CA LEU A 319 9.64 11.65 3.65
C LEU A 319 8.60 12.43 2.83
N ARG A 320 7.59 11.69 2.38
CA ARG A 320 6.37 12.20 1.74
C ARG A 320 5.16 12.02 2.65
N TYR A 321 5.19 11.01 3.52
CA TYR A 321 4.16 10.76 4.52
C TYR A 321 4.78 10.54 5.89
N LEU A 322 4.27 11.27 6.88
CA LEU A 322 4.61 11.11 8.28
C LEU A 322 3.35 11.17 9.12
N THR A 323 3.10 10.16 9.94
CA THR A 323 2.16 10.28 11.07
C THR A 323 2.92 10.10 12.36
N LEU A 324 2.82 11.08 13.25
CA LEU A 324 3.45 11.04 14.56
C LEU A 324 2.62 10.24 15.58
N PRO A 325 3.25 9.77 16.67
CA PRO A 325 2.51 9.23 17.80
C PRO A 325 1.57 10.28 18.39
N CYS A 326 0.39 9.85 18.83
CA CYS A 326 -0.54 10.74 19.53
C CYS A 326 -0.03 11.17 20.93
N LYS A 327 0.82 10.35 21.57
CA LYS A 327 1.45 10.63 22.87
C LYS A 327 2.96 10.42 22.77
N ILE A 328 3.73 11.47 22.97
CA ILE A 328 5.19 11.44 23.01
C ILE A 328 5.62 11.85 24.43
N GLN A 329 6.74 11.32 24.91
CA GLN A 329 7.26 11.70 26.23
C GLN A 329 7.41 13.24 26.36
N ASP A 330 7.08 13.77 27.52
CA ASP A 330 7.30 15.19 27.81
C ASP A 330 8.79 15.56 27.70
N GLY A 331 9.05 16.78 27.25
CA GLY A 331 10.42 17.27 27.01
C GLY A 331 11.03 16.85 25.68
N THR A 332 10.42 15.94 24.91
CA THR A 332 10.85 15.69 23.52
C THR A 332 10.49 16.86 22.63
N LYS A 333 11.50 17.40 21.94
CA LYS A 333 11.37 18.40 20.87
C LYS A 333 11.76 17.76 19.53
N LEU A 334 10.92 17.92 18.53
CA LEU A 334 11.10 17.41 17.17
C LEU A 334 11.37 18.57 16.22
N GLU A 335 12.39 18.43 15.39
CA GLU A 335 12.73 19.41 14.35
C GLU A 335 12.19 18.92 13.00
N LEU A 336 11.06 19.46 12.56
CA LEU A 336 10.39 19.00 11.33
C LEU A 336 10.66 19.90 10.12
N GLY A 337 11.27 21.07 10.31
CA GLY A 337 11.46 22.07 9.25
C GLY A 337 12.32 21.63 8.05
N ASN A 338 13.05 20.52 8.17
CA ASN A 338 13.84 19.92 7.09
C ASN A 338 13.03 18.96 6.19
N LEU A 339 11.78 18.63 6.55
CA LEU A 339 10.91 17.71 5.82
C LEU A 339 10.17 18.42 4.66
N ILE A 340 10.93 19.09 3.79
CA ILE A 340 10.40 19.95 2.73
C ILE A 340 9.60 19.20 1.65
N ASN A 341 9.81 17.88 1.55
CA ASN A 341 9.13 17.02 0.59
C ASN A 341 7.80 16.45 1.09
N LEU A 342 7.41 16.75 2.33
CA LEU A 342 6.28 16.12 2.97
C LEU A 342 4.96 16.51 2.28
N GLU A 343 4.15 15.51 1.95
CA GLU A 343 2.85 15.63 1.29
C GLU A 343 1.70 15.42 2.30
N ARG A 344 1.92 14.59 3.33
CA ARG A 344 0.97 14.38 4.43
C ARG A 344 1.67 14.33 5.79
N LEU A 345 1.11 15.06 6.75
CA LEU A 345 1.55 15.11 8.14
C LEU A 345 0.38 14.82 9.08
N GLY A 346 0.38 13.66 9.70
CA GLY A 346 -0.58 13.25 10.72
C GLY A 346 -0.07 13.54 12.14
N ASN A 347 -0.97 13.90 13.04
CA ASN A 347 -0.72 14.06 14.47
C ASN A 347 0.40 15.07 14.80
N PHE A 348 0.49 16.18 14.05
CA PHE A 348 1.42 17.26 14.38
C PHE A 348 1.08 17.86 15.74
N SER A 349 1.99 17.73 16.71
CA SER A 349 1.79 18.23 18.07
C SER A 349 2.47 19.58 18.28
N THR A 350 1.70 20.59 18.70
CA THR A 350 2.25 21.92 19.04
C THR A 350 3.02 21.92 20.36
N GLN A 351 2.95 20.84 21.15
CA GLN A 351 3.76 20.67 22.36
C GLN A 351 5.18 20.19 22.02
N HIS A 352 5.31 19.34 21.00
CA HIS A 352 6.58 18.69 20.67
C HIS A 352 7.27 19.28 19.44
N SER A 353 6.60 20.12 18.66
CA SER A 353 7.12 20.66 17.39
C SER A 353 6.80 22.15 17.27
N SER A 354 7.63 22.90 16.55
CA SER A 354 7.38 24.32 16.31
C SER A 354 6.41 24.51 15.14
N VAL A 355 5.41 25.38 15.28
CA VAL A 355 4.53 25.76 14.15
C VAL A 355 5.29 26.43 13.00
N THR A 356 6.51 26.92 13.24
CA THR A 356 7.38 27.46 12.18
C THR A 356 7.95 26.37 11.27
N ASP A 357 8.02 25.11 11.73
CA ASP A 357 8.47 23.99 10.90
C ASP A 357 7.56 23.76 9.69
N LEU A 358 6.27 24.08 9.83
CA LEU A 358 5.27 23.95 8.76
C LEU A 358 5.55 24.90 7.58
N GLN A 359 6.23 26.02 7.81
CA GLN A 359 6.43 27.08 6.80
C GLN A 359 7.25 26.59 5.60
N ASN A 360 8.14 25.61 5.82
CA ASN A 360 8.97 25.04 4.75
C ASN A 360 8.28 23.91 3.99
N MET A 361 7.14 23.40 4.46
CA MET A 361 6.44 22.24 3.91
C MET A 361 5.51 22.63 2.75
N THR A 362 6.07 23.25 1.70
CA THR A 362 5.32 23.77 0.55
C THR A 362 4.56 22.69 -0.26
N ARG A 363 4.93 21.42 -0.09
CA ARG A 363 4.27 20.27 -0.74
C ARG A 363 3.14 19.66 0.08
N LEU A 364 2.88 20.15 1.29
CA LEU A 364 1.90 19.57 2.19
C LEU A 364 0.47 19.71 1.62
N ARG A 365 -0.25 18.60 1.56
CA ARG A 365 -1.64 18.47 1.10
C ARG A 365 -2.58 17.99 2.20
N GLY A 366 -2.07 17.23 3.17
CA GLY A 366 -2.83 16.76 4.32
C GLY A 366 -2.14 17.09 5.64
N LEU A 367 -2.89 17.67 6.59
CA LEU A 367 -2.39 18.02 7.90
C LEU A 367 -3.42 17.67 8.98
N SER A 368 -2.98 16.94 10.01
CA SER A 368 -3.74 16.73 11.24
C SER A 368 -2.94 17.29 12.41
N ILE A 369 -3.56 18.14 13.23
CA ILE A 369 -2.91 18.80 14.37
C ILE A 369 -3.52 18.31 15.67
N ILE A 370 -2.66 18.07 16.66
CA ILE A 370 -3.00 17.90 18.08
C ILE A 370 -2.59 19.20 18.77
N PHE A 371 -3.58 20.02 19.13
CA PHE A 371 -3.31 21.35 19.65
C PHE A 371 -3.16 21.35 21.17
N ASN A 372 -2.06 21.93 21.65
CA ASN A 372 -1.82 22.24 23.05
C ASN A 372 -1.61 23.76 23.21
N SER A 373 -2.50 24.41 23.97
CA SER A 373 -2.53 25.86 24.15
C SER A 373 -1.44 26.41 25.07
N GLN A 374 -0.69 25.56 25.78
CA GLN A 374 0.36 26.00 26.69
C GLN A 374 1.62 26.49 25.95
N GLU A 375 1.93 25.86 24.82
CA GLU A 375 3.17 26.09 24.05
C GLU A 375 2.94 26.92 22.76
N CYS A 376 1.68 27.05 22.32
CA CYS A 376 1.33 27.74 21.08
C CYS A 376 -0.01 28.48 21.19
N THR A 377 -0.05 29.71 20.66
CA THR A 377 -1.31 30.44 20.51
C THR A 377 -2.02 30.04 19.22
N LEU A 378 -3.34 30.24 19.16
CA LEU A 378 -4.10 30.04 17.92
C LEU A 378 -3.70 31.04 16.83
N GLU A 379 -3.31 32.26 17.18
CA GLU A 379 -2.86 33.27 16.23
C GLU A 379 -1.56 32.86 15.53
N THR A 380 -0.58 32.40 16.30
CA THR A 380 0.68 31.88 15.74
C THR A 380 0.43 30.68 14.84
N LEU A 381 -0.46 29.76 15.24
CA LEU A 381 -0.82 28.62 14.40
C LEU A 381 -1.52 29.06 13.11
N ALA A 382 -2.53 29.94 13.20
CA ALA A 382 -3.25 30.45 12.04
C ALA A 382 -2.32 31.15 11.04
N SER A 383 -1.33 31.91 11.54
CA SER A 383 -0.33 32.57 10.69
C SER A 383 0.51 31.57 9.90
N SER A 384 0.99 30.49 10.53
CA SER A 384 1.72 29.43 9.83
C SER A 384 0.83 28.67 8.84
N LEU A 385 -0.40 28.33 9.23
CA LEU A 385 -1.35 27.62 8.35
C LEU A 385 -1.69 28.44 7.09
N SER A 386 -1.77 29.77 7.19
CA SER A 386 -2.05 30.65 6.06
C SER A 386 -1.01 30.56 4.92
N GLN A 387 0.20 30.06 5.21
CA GLN A 387 1.26 29.87 4.22
C GLN A 387 1.12 28.55 3.44
N LEU A 388 0.32 27.60 3.92
CA LEU A 388 0.12 26.28 3.31
C LEU A 388 -0.91 26.32 2.18
N ARG A 389 -0.53 26.94 1.05
CA ARG A 389 -1.43 27.23 -0.08
C ARG A 389 -2.03 26.01 -0.79
N HIS A 390 -1.45 24.84 -0.59
CA HIS A 390 -1.87 23.62 -1.26
C HIS A 390 -2.55 22.62 -0.31
N LEU A 391 -2.89 23.04 0.90
CA LEU A 391 -3.53 22.16 1.86
C LEU A 391 -4.96 21.82 1.38
N GLU A 392 -5.22 20.52 1.19
CA GLU A 392 -6.50 19.98 0.72
C GLU A 392 -7.30 19.37 1.86
N ASN A 393 -6.61 18.76 2.84
CA ASN A 393 -7.22 18.08 3.97
C ASN A 393 -6.64 18.60 5.28
N PHE A 394 -7.50 19.10 6.15
CA PHE A 394 -7.12 19.61 7.46
C PHE A 394 -7.98 18.99 8.55
N ASN A 395 -7.33 18.47 9.59
CA ASN A 395 -7.98 17.98 10.81
C ASN A 395 -7.37 18.68 12.03
N PHE A 396 -8.22 19.13 12.94
CA PHE A 396 -7.82 19.83 14.16
C PHE A 396 -8.43 19.08 15.35
N ARG A 397 -7.58 18.58 16.24
CA ARG A 397 -7.95 17.80 17.42
C ARG A 397 -7.52 18.49 18.71
#